data_AF-A0A6B9TD05-F1
#
_entry.id   AF-A0A6B9TD05-F1
#
_cell.length_a   1.000
_cell.length_b   1.000
_cell.length_c   1.000
_cell.angle_alpha   90.00
_cell.angle_beta   90.00
_cell.angle_gamma   90.00
#
_symmetry.space_group_name_H-M   'P 1'
#
loop_
_entity.id
_entity.type
_entity.pdbx_description
1 polymer ?
#
loop_
_entity_poly.entity_id
_entity_poly.type
_entity_poly.pdbx_seq_one_letter_code
_entity_poly.pdbx_strand_id
1 'polypeptide(L)'
;MNLDLNKSTALMLRIGIVAGMVLMIAGLVLDLVSGGEWLLYLGILVLIVSPFLGVIVSFVVLILERDWKWAGVAAMLFVVTAIGIVISLN
;
A
#
# COMPACT_ATOMS: atom_id res chain seq x y z
N MET A 1 16.55 8.65 15.97
CA MET A 1 16.32 8.60 14.52
C MET A 1 15.09 9.45 14.25
N ASN A 2 15.25 10.66 13.69
CA ASN A 2 14.10 11.51 13.35
C ASN A 2 13.37 10.85 12.16
N LEU A 3 12.27 10.16 12.46
CA LEU A 3 11.38 9.58 11.45
C LEU A 3 10.58 10.73 10.83
N ASP A 4 11.09 11.33 9.76
CA ASP A 4 10.30 12.24 8.95
C ASP A 4 9.07 11.48 8.41
N LEU A 5 7.87 11.83 8.87
CA LEU A 5 6.59 11.26 8.44
C LEU A 5 6.51 11.17 6.91
N ASN A 6 6.75 12.29 6.22
CA ASN A 6 6.69 12.35 4.77
C ASN A 6 7.69 11.42 4.09
N LYS A 7 8.93 11.32 4.61
CA LYS A 7 9.94 10.44 4.00
C LYS A 7 9.59 8.98 4.22
N SER A 8 9.13 8.62 5.42
CA SER A 8 8.81 7.23 5.78
C SER A 8 7.60 6.72 5.00
N THR A 9 6.55 7.53 4.90
CA THR A 9 5.36 7.20 4.11
C THR A 9 5.67 7.16 2.61
N ALA A 10 6.39 8.15 2.08
CA ALA A 10 6.73 8.19 0.66
C ALA A 10 7.65 7.02 0.26
N LEU A 11 8.59 6.62 1.13
CA LEU A 11 9.47 5.50 0.88
C LEU A 11 8.69 4.18 0.87
N MET A 12 7.77 3.98 1.83
CA MET A 12 6.93 2.78 1.87
C MET A 12 6.08 2.64 0.60
N LEU A 13 5.42 3.72 0.20
CA LEU A 13 4.60 3.74 -1.01
C LEU A 13 5.44 3.51 -2.27
N ARG A 14 6.64 4.11 -2.36
CA ARG A 14 7.55 3.90 -3.50
C ARG A 14 8.01 2.45 -3.59
N ILE A 15 8.40 1.83 -2.48
CA ILE A 15 8.80 0.42 -2.47
C ILE A 15 7.64 -0.47 -2.90
N GLY A 16 6.44 -0.27 -2.32
CA GLY A 16 5.27 -1.07 -2.65
C GLY A 16 4.85 -0.95 -4.13
N ILE A 17 4.85 0.28 -4.67
CA ILE A 17 4.52 0.52 -6.09
C ILE A 17 5.59 -0.08 -7.00
N VAL A 18 6.88 0.15 -6.74
CA VAL A 18 7.97 -0.38 -7.57
C VAL A 18 7.98 -1.90 -7.54
N ALA A 19 7.83 -2.51 -6.35
CA ALA A 19 7.76 -3.97 -6.22
C ALA A 19 6.56 -4.55 -6.99
N GLY A 20 5.37 -3.96 -6.83
CA GLY A 20 4.17 -4.40 -7.55
C GLY A 20 4.29 -4.24 -9.07
N MET A 21 4.86 -3.13 -9.54
CA MET A 21 5.12 -2.88 -10.97
C MET A 21 6.11 -3.88 -11.55
N VAL A 22 7.20 -4.20 -10.84
CA VAL A 22 8.18 -5.20 -11.28
C VAL A 22 7.55 -6.58 -11.37
N LEU A 23 6.74 -6.98 -10.38
CA LEU A 23 6.01 -8.25 -10.41
C LEU A 23 5.01 -8.33 -11.57
N MET A 24 4.29 -7.23 -11.84
CA MET A 24 3.37 -7.13 -12.97
C MET A 24 4.08 -7.27 -14.31
N ILE A 25 5.19 -6.55 -14.51
CA ILE A 25 5.96 -6.62 -15.75
C ILE A 25 6.54 -8.04 -15.93
N ALA A 26 7.11 -8.63 -14.88
CA ALA A 26 7.63 -9.98 -14.92
C ALA A 26 6.52 -11.00 -15.22
N GLY A 27 5.35 -10.86 -14.58
CA GLY A 27 4.19 -11.71 -14.81
C GLY A 27 3.68 -11.62 -16.25
N LEU A 28 3.62 -10.41 -16.82
CA LEU A 28 3.20 -10.20 -18.21
C LEU A 28 4.18 -10.86 -19.20
N VAL A 29 5.49 -10.70 -18.98
CA VAL A 29 6.51 -11.30 -19.84
C VAL A 29 6.42 -12.83 -19.81
N LEU A 30 6.17 -13.40 -18.64
CA LEU A 30 6.04 -14.84 -18.45
C LEU A 30 4.72 -15.39 -19.03
N ASP A 31 3.63 -14.63 -18.90
CA ASP A 31 2.33 -14.97 -19.49
C ASP A 31 2.40 -15.11 -21.02
N LEU A 32 3.19 -14.25 -21.69
CA LEU A 32 3.46 -14.36 -23.13
C LEU A 32 4.14 -15.68 -23.55
N VAL A 33 4.79 -16.39 -22.61
CA VAL A 33 5.46 -17.68 -22.82
C VAL A 33 4.64 -18.84 -22.24
N SER A 34 3.32 -18.66 -22.08
CA SER A 34 2.35 -19.65 -21.60
C SER A 34 2.50 -20.09 -20.13
N GLY A 35 2.94 -19.17 -19.27
CA GLY A 35 2.82 -19.36 -17.83
C GLY A 35 3.25 -18.13 -17.04
N GLY A 36 2.34 -17.48 -16.33
CA GLY A 36 2.65 -16.26 -15.56
C GLY A 36 1.50 -15.69 -14.73
N GLU A 37 0.29 -16.24 -14.89
CA GLU A 37 -0.94 -15.75 -14.24
C GLU A 37 -0.81 -15.58 -12.72
N TRP A 38 -0.21 -16.53 -12.01
CA TRP A 38 -0.03 -16.44 -10.55
C TRP A 38 0.84 -15.25 -10.13
N LEU A 39 1.84 -14.90 -10.96
CA LEU A 39 2.75 -13.80 -10.70
C LEU A 39 2.08 -12.44 -10.98
N LEU A 40 1.19 -12.40 -11.98
CA LEU A 40 0.29 -11.26 -12.21
C LEU A 40 -0.64 -11.04 -11.03
N TYR A 41 -1.29 -12.10 -10.52
CA TYR A 41 -2.15 -12.00 -9.35
C TYR A 41 -1.38 -11.51 -8.11
N LEU A 42 -0.14 -11.96 -7.91
CA LEU A 42 0.72 -11.44 -6.84
C LEU A 42 1.08 -9.97 -7.05
N GLY A 43 1.43 -9.55 -8.26
CA GLY A 43 1.72 -8.15 -8.56
C GLY A 43 0.52 -7.24 -8.27
N ILE A 44 -0.67 -7.66 -8.70
CA ILE A 44 -1.93 -6.97 -8.41
C ILE A 44 -2.18 -6.91 -6.90
N LEU A 45 -2.01 -8.03 -6.19
CA LEU A 45 -2.19 -8.08 -4.74
C LEU A 45 -1.25 -7.10 -4.02
N VAL A 46 0.02 -7.06 -4.41
CA VAL A 46 1.00 -6.11 -3.85
C VAL A 46 0.58 -4.66 -4.10
N LEU A 47 0.10 -4.34 -5.31
CA LEU A 47 -0.37 -2.99 -5.64
C LEU A 47 -1.63 -2.60 -4.86
N ILE A 48 -2.57 -3.53 -4.65
CA ILE A 48 -3.77 -3.30 -3.84
C ILE A 48 -3.40 -3.08 -2.37
N VAL A 49 -2.45 -3.85 -1.83
CA VAL A 49 -2.05 -3.79 -0.41
C VAL A 49 -1.14 -2.58 -0.10
N SER A 50 -0.34 -2.14 -1.07
CA SER A 50 0.60 -1.00 -0.94
C SER A 50 0.02 0.27 -0.30
N PRO A 51 -1.14 0.82 -0.75
CA PRO A 51 -1.72 2.01 -0.12
C PRO A 51 -2.10 1.78 1.36
N PHE A 52 -2.58 0.59 1.73
CA PHE A 52 -2.89 0.27 3.13
C PHE A 52 -1.64 0.29 4.00
N LEU A 53 -0.54 -0.26 3.50
CA LEU A 53 0.76 -0.22 4.17
C LEU A 53 1.25 1.22 4.36
N GLY A 54 1.07 2.09 3.37
CA GLY A 54 1.40 3.52 3.48
C GLY A 54 0.59 4.24 4.58
N VAL A 55 -0.70 3.95 4.70
CA VAL A 55 -1.56 4.50 5.77
C VAL A 55 -1.15 3.98 7.13
N ILE A 56 -0.86 2.68 7.26
CA ILE A 56 -0.40 2.05 8.50
C ILE A 56 0.93 2.68 8.95
N VAL A 57 1.90 2.82 8.06
CA VAL A 57 3.19 3.46 8.39
C VAL A 57 2.98 4.92 8.83
N SER A 58 2.13 5.67 8.12
CA SER A 58 1.81 7.05 8.50
C SER A 58 1.18 7.11 9.90
N PHE A 59 0.23 6.23 10.19
CA PHE A 59 -0.42 6.14 11.49
C PHE A 59 0.54 5.79 12.62
N VAL A 60 1.44 4.82 12.40
CA VAL A 60 2.47 4.44 13.38
C VAL A 60 3.41 5.61 13.66
N VAL A 61 3.88 6.31 12.63
CA VAL A 61 4.77 7.47 12.82
C VAL A 61 4.06 8.59 13.58
N LEU A 62 2.79 8.88 13.27
CA LEU A 62 2.01 9.90 13.98
C LEU A 62 1.77 9.57 15.46
N ILE A 63 1.55 8.29 15.78
CA ILE A 63 1.48 7.82 17.18
C ILE A 63 2.82 8.04 17.88
N LEU A 64 3.93 7.71 17.22
CA LEU A 64 5.28 7.87 17.79
C LEU A 64 5.63 9.35 18.01
N GLU A 65 5.20 10.24 17.11
CA GLU A 65 5.33 11.70 17.27
C GLU A 65 4.35 12.29 18.31
N ARG A 66 3.46 11.46 18.88
CA ARG A 66 2.38 11.84 19.82
C ARG A 66 1.43 12.88 19.25
N ASP A 67 1.29 12.94 17.93
CA ASP A 67 0.36 13.85 17.28
C ASP A 67 -1.00 13.20 17.04
N TRP A 68 -1.81 13.27 18.10
CA TRP A 68 -3.14 12.65 18.15
C TRP A 68 -4.14 13.25 17.16
N LYS A 69 -3.96 14.52 16.76
CA LYS A 69 -4.87 15.17 15.82
C LYS A 69 -4.72 14.55 14.44
N TRP A 70 -3.49 14.38 13.98
CA TRP A 70 -3.22 13.78 12.68
C TRP A 70 -3.37 12.26 12.69
N ALA A 71 -3.05 11.58 13.81
CA ALA A 71 -3.31 10.14 13.94
C ALA A 71 -4.80 9.81 13.75
N GLY A 72 -5.70 10.66 14.28
CA GLY A 72 -7.15 10.54 14.05
C GLY A 72 -7.54 10.66 12.57
N VAL A 73 -6.91 11.59 11.82
CA VAL A 73 -7.15 11.75 10.38
C VAL A 73 -6.69 10.50 9.61
N ALA A 74 -5.51 9.95 9.93
CA ALA A 74 -5.03 8.73 9.30
C ALA A 74 -5.95 7.52 9.59
N ALA A 75 -6.46 7.40 10.82
CA ALA A 75 -7.44 6.37 11.17
C ALA A 75 -8.76 6.55 10.41
N MET A 76 -9.25 7.79 10.28
CA MET A 76 -10.45 8.10 9.49
C MET A 76 -10.30 7.68 8.03
N LEU A 77 -9.15 7.97 7.40
CA LEU A 77 -8.87 7.56 6.01
C LEU A 77 -8.88 6.04 5.86
N PHE A 78 -8.35 5.31 6.85
CA PHE A 78 -8.39 3.85 6.86
C PHE A 78 -9.83 3.33 6.91
N VAL A 79 -10.67 3.91 7.78
CA VAL A 79 -12.10 3.55 7.90
C VAL A 79 -12.85 3.82 6.60
N VAL A 80 -12.68 5.00 5.99
CA VAL A 80 -13.35 5.35 4.73
C VAL A 80 -12.94 4.39 3.61
N THR A 81 -11.66 4.01 3.56
CA THR A 81 -11.16 3.05 2.57
C THR A 81 -11.75 1.66 2.80
N ALA A 82 -11.82 1.20 4.05
CA ALA A 82 -12.44 -0.08 4.42
C ALA A 82 -13.94 -0.10 4.04
N ILE A 83 -14.67 0.99 4.31
CA ILE A 83 -16.07 1.12 3.90
C ILE A 83 -16.20 1.07 2.37
N GLY A 84 -15.33 1.78 1.65
CA GLY A 84 -15.29 1.74 0.19
C GLY A 84 -15.10 0.33 -0.37
N ILE A 85 -14.21 -0.47 0.24
CA ILE A 85 -14.01 -1.87 -0.12
C ILE A 85 -15.27 -2.69 0.14
N VAL A 86 -15.89 -2.56 1.31
CA VAL A 86 -17.10 -3.30 1.68
C VAL A 86 -18.24 -3.00 0.69
N ILE A 87 -18.43 -1.73 0.34
CA ILE A 87 -19.44 -1.34 -0.66
C ILE A 87 -19.08 -1.91 -2.04
N SER A 88 -17.81 -1.90 -2.44
CA SER A 88 -17.39 -2.42 -3.75
C SER A 88 -17.53 -3.94 -3.88
N LEU A 89 -17.53 -4.67 -2.77
CA LEU A 89 -17.62 -6.14 -2.74
C LEU A 89 -19.06 -6.66 -2.61
N ASN A 90 -20.04 -5.77 -2.40
CA ASN A 90 -21.44 -6.10 -2.15
C ASN A 90 -22.35 -5.61 -3.29
#